data_AF-A0A7X3NSE8-F1
#
_entry.id   AF-A0A7X3NSE8-F1
#
_cell.length_a   1.000
_cell.length_b   1.000
_cell.length_c   1.000
_cell.angle_alpha   90.00
_cell.angle_beta   90.00
_cell.angle_gamma   90.00
#
_symmetry.space_group_name_H-M   'P 1'
#
loop_
_entity.id
_entity.type
_entity.pdbx_description
1 polymer ?
#
loop_
_entity_poly.entity_id
_entity_poly.type
_entity_poly.pdbx_seq_one_letter_code
_entity_poly.pdbx_strand_id
1 'polypeptide(L)'
;MPAKKIEIPYDDLYREYVEHKKTIAECAEFFGCSSGVVLRNMEEHGIETRPRGASLKKEVPLEDREKIETSEPEIQVLKEPPEVVKKRERLLERLVLLSAVNEVSIQELLEEALELLFHEYAKKMKGI
;
A
#
# COMPACT_ATOMS: atom_id res chain seq x y z
N MET A 1 24.49 -23.07 24.11
CA MET A 1 24.01 -23.47 22.76
C MET A 1 23.98 -22.22 21.90
N PRO A 2 24.59 -22.19 20.70
CA PRO A 2 24.50 -21.01 19.85
C PRO A 2 23.06 -20.86 19.33
N ALA A 3 22.49 -19.67 19.46
CA ALA A 3 21.13 -19.39 19.00
C ALA A 3 21.08 -19.47 17.46
N LYS A 4 20.16 -20.26 16.92
CA LYS A 4 19.94 -20.38 15.47
C LYS A 4 19.59 -19.00 14.90
N LYS A 5 20.39 -18.51 13.94
CA LYS A 5 20.08 -17.26 13.22
C LYS A 5 18.89 -17.54 12.30
N ILE A 6 17.78 -16.86 12.56
CA ILE A 6 16.65 -16.80 11.65
C ILE A 6 16.79 -15.51 10.86
N GLU A 7 16.79 -15.63 9.54
CA GLU A 7 16.87 -14.53 8.58
C GLU A 7 15.47 -14.37 7.95
N ILE A 8 14.90 -13.18 8.07
CA ILE A 8 13.58 -12.84 7.56
C ILE A 8 13.83 -11.96 6.32
N PRO A 9 13.28 -12.30 5.14
CA PRO A 9 13.39 -11.45 3.96
C PRO A 9 12.81 -10.05 4.19
N TYR A 10 13.43 -9.03 3.59
CA TYR A 10 12.99 -7.64 3.71
C TYR A 10 11.52 -7.48 3.29
N ASP A 11 11.15 -8.01 2.11
CA ASP A 11 9.81 -7.82 1.55
C ASP A 11 8.71 -8.37 2.46
N ASP A 12 8.96 -9.54 3.07
CA ASP A 12 8.02 -10.16 4.00
C ASP A 12 7.93 -9.37 5.31
N LEU A 13 9.07 -8.93 5.84
CA LEU A 13 9.11 -8.15 7.07
C LEU A 13 8.46 -6.78 6.90
N TYR A 14 8.69 -6.13 5.77
CA TYR A 14 8.11 -4.84 5.41
C TYR A 14 6.59 -4.96 5.22
N ARG A 15 6.13 -5.95 4.45
CA ARG A 15 4.71 -6.21 4.24
C ARG A 15 3.98 -6.42 5.56
N GLU A 16 4.48 -7.30 6.42
CA GLU A 16 3.79 -7.60 7.68
C GLU A 16 3.84 -6.43 8.67
N TYR A 17 5.00 -5.77 8.83
CA TYR A 17 5.17 -4.72 9.83
C TYR A 17 4.60 -3.36 9.41
N VAL A 18 4.79 -2.98 8.14
CA VAL A 18 4.45 -1.65 7.60
C VAL A 18 3.08 -1.68 6.94
N GLU A 19 2.82 -2.61 6.03
CA GLU A 19 1.56 -2.65 5.26
C GLU A 19 0.41 -3.22 6.11
N HIS A 20 0.62 -4.39 6.72
CA HIS A 20 -0.36 -5.01 7.62
C HIS A 20 -0.32 -4.46 9.04
N LYS A 21 0.60 -3.53 9.32
CA LYS A 21 0.76 -2.86 10.61
C LYS A 21 0.91 -3.83 11.80
N LYS A 22 1.37 -5.07 11.61
CA LYS A 22 1.54 -6.03 12.72
C LYS A 22 2.62 -5.58 13.67
N THR A 23 2.35 -5.60 14.97
CA THR A 23 3.35 -5.37 16.03
C THR A 23 4.53 -6.32 15.90
N ILE A 24 5.66 -5.95 16.51
CA ILE A 24 6.86 -6.79 16.52
C ILE A 24 6.55 -8.18 17.12
N ALA A 25 5.68 -8.25 18.13
CA ALA A 25 5.24 -9.51 18.72
C ALA A 25 4.41 -10.35 17.74
N GLU A 26 3.46 -9.74 17.03
CA GLU A 26 2.66 -10.43 16.01
C GLU A 26 3.53 -10.88 14.81
N CYS A 27 4.53 -10.09 14.41
CA CYS A 27 5.52 -10.53 13.43
C CYS A 27 6.34 -11.71 13.95
N ALA A 28 6.73 -11.69 15.23
CA ALA A 28 7.49 -12.79 15.84
C ALA A 28 6.68 -14.09 15.85
N GLU A 29 5.40 -14.02 16.21
CA GLU A 29 4.47 -15.15 16.13
C GLU A 29 4.28 -15.64 14.69
N PHE A 30 4.08 -14.72 13.74
CA PHE A 30 3.90 -15.05 12.32
C PHE A 30 5.11 -15.76 11.71
N PHE A 31 6.32 -15.30 12.02
CA PHE A 31 7.56 -15.91 11.53
C PHE A 31 8.08 -17.06 12.41
N GLY A 32 7.38 -17.40 13.50
CA GLY A 32 7.80 -18.44 14.44
C GLY A 32 9.14 -18.17 15.11
N CYS A 33 9.46 -16.90 15.38
CA CYS A 33 10.71 -16.46 15.97
C CYS A 33 10.48 -15.57 17.20
N SER A 34 11.55 -15.08 17.83
CA SER A 34 11.42 -14.16 18.95
C SER A 34 11.39 -12.71 18.48
N SER A 35 10.77 -11.82 19.25
CA SER A 35 10.74 -10.38 18.95
C SER A 35 12.13 -9.77 18.78
N GLY A 36 13.14 -10.31 19.48
CA GLY A 36 14.54 -9.90 19.32
C GLY A 36 15.14 -10.28 17.97
N VAL A 37 14.73 -11.42 17.39
CA VAL A 37 15.10 -11.79 16.02
C VAL A 37 14.46 -10.83 15.02
N VAL A 38 13.19 -10.49 15.20
CA VAL A 38 12.48 -9.52 14.35
C VAL A 38 13.18 -8.17 14.39
N LEU A 39 13.46 -7.64 15.59
CA LEU A 39 14.17 -6.37 15.78
C LEU A 39 15.53 -6.37 15.08
N ARG A 40 16.33 -7.42 15.26
CA ARG A 40 17.64 -7.52 14.59
C ARG A 40 17.48 -7.52 13.06
N ASN A 41 16.51 -8.26 12.51
CA ASN A 41 16.27 -8.26 11.07
C ASN A 41 15.77 -6.89 10.58
N MET A 42 14.96 -6.18 11.37
CA MET A 42 14.55 -4.80 11.05
C MET A 42 15.76 -3.86 11.01
N GLU A 43 16.67 -3.96 11.97
CA GLU A 43 17.92 -3.19 11.99
C GLU A 43 18.83 -3.54 10.80
N GLU A 44 19.01 -4.83 10.51
CA GLU A 44 19.80 -5.32 9.37
C GLU A 44 19.25 -4.81 8.02
N HIS A 45 17.94 -4.67 7.90
CA HIS A 45 17.28 -4.17 6.69
C HIS A 45 16.99 -2.66 6.70
N GLY A 46 17.29 -1.94 7.78
CA GLY A 46 17.02 -0.50 7.89
C GLY A 46 15.54 -0.11 8.02
N ILE A 47 14.69 -0.99 8.55
CA ILE A 47 13.27 -0.70 8.79
C ILE A 47 13.13 0.07 10.11
N GLU A 48 12.68 1.32 10.04
CA GLU A 48 12.50 2.16 11.21
C GLU A 48 11.40 1.62 12.15
N THR A 49 11.71 1.60 13.45
CA THR A 49 10.71 1.25 14.47
C THR A 49 9.78 2.41 14.75
N ARG A 50 8.49 2.14 14.88
CA ARG A 50 7.49 3.17 15.24
C ARG A 50 7.81 3.83 16.58
N PRO A 51 7.49 5.12 16.73
CA PRO A 51 7.70 5.86 17.96
C PRO A 51 6.90 5.25 19.12
N ARG A 52 7.48 5.27 20.31
CA ARG A 52 6.81 4.84 21.54
C ARG A 52 5.52 5.64 21.74
N GLY A 53 4.40 4.95 21.97
CA GLY A 53 3.09 5.58 22.18
C GLY A 53 2.21 5.65 20.93
N ALA A 54 2.69 5.24 19.75
CA ALA A 54 1.84 4.93 18.61
C ALA A 54 1.09 3.61 18.86
N SER A 55 0.10 3.65 19.75
CA SER A 55 -0.82 2.52 19.94
C SER A 55 -1.56 2.29 18.64
N LEU A 56 -1.29 1.17 17.99
CA LEU A 56 -2.20 0.66 16.97
C LEU A 56 -3.53 0.44 17.67
N LYS A 57 -4.57 1.14 17.22
CA LYS A 57 -5.94 0.76 17.57
C LYS A 57 -6.09 -0.65 17.01
N LYS A 58 -6.05 -1.67 17.87
CA LYS A 58 -6.20 -3.05 17.45
C LYS A 58 -7.60 -3.19 16.85
N GLU A 59 -7.68 -3.30 15.54
CA GLU A 59 -8.80 -4.02 14.94
C GLU A 59 -8.58 -5.49 15.29
N VAL A 60 -9.61 -6.11 15.85
CA VAL A 60 -9.54 -7.42 16.52
C VAL A 60 -9.19 -8.52 15.49
N PRO A 61 -8.28 -9.47 15.79
CA PRO A 61 -7.89 -10.53 14.85
C PRO A 61 -9.06 -11.41 14.39
N LEU A 62 -9.04 -11.76 13.10
CA LEU A 62 -10.10 -12.44 12.33
C LEU A 62 -10.10 -13.97 12.51
N GLU A 63 -9.68 -14.49 13.65
CA GLU A 63 -9.50 -15.95 13.86
C GLU A 63 -10.79 -16.70 14.23
N ASP A 64 -11.90 -16.00 14.50
CA ASP A 64 -13.23 -16.62 14.73
C ASP A 64 -14.11 -16.70 13.46
N ARG A 65 -13.52 -16.88 12.27
CA ARG A 65 -14.24 -16.90 10.97
C ARG A 65 -15.02 -18.18 10.65
N GLU A 66 -15.22 -19.10 11.60
CA GLU A 66 -16.19 -20.19 11.41
C GLU A 66 -17.66 -19.76 11.61
N LYS A 67 -17.96 -18.46 11.72
CA LYS A 67 -19.31 -17.93 11.52
C LYS A 67 -19.34 -16.95 10.36
N ILE A 68 -19.69 -17.50 9.20
CA ILE A 68 -20.13 -16.80 8.01
C ILE A 68 -21.44 -16.08 8.38
N GLU A 69 -21.39 -14.79 8.64
CA GLU A 69 -22.56 -13.92 8.51
C GLU A 69 -22.10 -12.57 7.96
N THR A 70 -22.51 -12.35 6.70
CA THR A 70 -22.43 -11.13 5.89
C THR A 70 -22.23 -9.83 6.68
N SER A 71 -21.01 -9.31 6.70
CA SER A 71 -20.79 -7.87 6.78
C SER A 71 -19.50 -7.57 6.02
N GLU A 72 -19.65 -6.85 4.91
CA GLU A 72 -18.56 -6.35 4.10
C GLU A 72 -17.58 -5.58 5.01
N PRO A 73 -16.26 -5.82 4.94
CA PRO A 73 -15.33 -4.99 5.69
C PRO A 73 -15.49 -3.56 5.17
N GLU A 74 -15.94 -2.65 6.02
CA GLU A 74 -15.93 -1.22 5.74
C GLU A 74 -14.48 -0.78 5.54
N ILE A 75 -14.04 -0.82 4.29
CA ILE A 75 -12.87 -0.08 3.83
C ILE A 75 -13.13 1.36 4.25
N GLN A 76 -12.30 1.92 5.14
CA GLN A 76 -12.25 3.37 5.34
C GLN A 76 -11.68 3.97 4.05
N VAL A 77 -12.57 4.13 3.07
CA VAL A 77 -12.34 4.91 1.87
C VAL A 77 -11.95 6.29 2.37
N LEU A 78 -10.68 6.66 2.25
CA LEU A 78 -10.26 8.05 2.31
C LEU A 78 -11.18 8.78 1.35
N LYS A 79 -12.17 9.52 1.89
CA LYS A 79 -13.12 10.27 1.07
C LYS A 79 -12.29 11.24 0.25
N GLU A 80 -12.09 10.93 -1.03
CA GLU A 80 -11.41 11.80 -1.97
C GLU A 80 -12.06 13.19 -1.83
N PRO A 81 -11.27 14.29 -1.73
CA PRO A 81 -11.84 15.62 -1.68
C PRO A 81 -12.82 15.81 -2.85
N PRO A 82 -13.99 16.44 -2.66
CA PRO A 82 -15.04 16.51 -3.67
C PRO A 82 -14.58 17.16 -4.99
N GLU A 83 -13.54 17.98 -4.93
CA GLU A 83 -12.83 18.55 -6.10
C GLU A 83 -12.16 17.46 -6.96
N VAL A 84 -11.57 16.44 -6.34
CA VAL A 84 -10.84 15.34 -7.00
C VAL A 84 -11.82 14.38 -7.68
N VAL A 85 -12.93 14.05 -7.01
CA VAL A 85 -13.99 13.19 -7.56
C VAL A 85 -14.59 13.82 -8.82
N LYS A 86 -14.96 15.11 -8.75
CA LYS A 86 -15.50 15.84 -9.91
C LYS A 86 -14.50 15.94 -11.06
N LYS A 87 -13.20 16.06 -10.77
CA LYS A 87 -12.15 16.10 -11.80
C LYS A 87 -11.99 14.73 -12.47
N ARG A 88 -12.05 13.64 -11.69
CA ARG A 88 -12.00 12.26 -12.17
C ARG A 88 -13.21 11.92 -13.05
N GLU A 89 -14.42 12.27 -12.61
CA GLU A 89 -15.65 12.05 -13.38
C GLU A 89 -15.59 12.73 -14.75
N ARG A 90 -15.17 14.01 -14.80
CA ARG A 90 -14.99 14.73 -16.07
C ARG A 90 -13.93 14.10 -16.98
N LEU A 91 -12.85 13.57 -16.41
CA LEU A 91 -11.80 12.90 -17.17
C LEU A 91 -12.31 11.57 -17.76
N LEU A 92 -13.05 10.80 -16.97
CA LEU A 92 -13.66 9.54 -17.43
C LEU A 92 -14.70 9.79 -18.51
N GLU A 93 -15.59 10.77 -18.34
CA GLU A 93 -16.55 11.17 -19.37
C GLU A 93 -15.85 11.57 -20.68
N ARG A 94 -14.78 12.36 -20.59
CA ARG A 94 -14.00 12.80 -21.76
C ARG A 94 -13.26 11.63 -22.42
N LEU A 95 -12.71 10.70 -21.65
CA LEU A 95 -12.04 9.50 -22.15
C LEU A 95 -13.01 8.57 -22.87
N VAL A 96 -14.19 8.32 -22.28
CA VAL A 96 -15.24 7.51 -22.90
C VAL A 96 -15.68 8.12 -24.23
N LEU A 97 -15.90 9.44 -24.27
CA LEU A 97 -16.25 10.15 -25.51
C LEU A 97 -15.12 10.10 -26.56
N LEU A 98 -13.86 10.26 -26.15
CA LEU A 98 -12.71 10.17 -27.06
C LEU A 98 -12.54 8.75 -27.63
N SER A 99 -12.76 7.71 -26.84
CA SER A 99 -12.73 6.31 -27.28
C SER A 99 -13.93 5.91 -28.15
N ALA A 100 -15.02 6.68 -28.13
CA ALA A 100 -16.20 6.45 -28.98
C ALA A 100 -16.11 7.16 -30.33
N VAL A 101 -15.36 8.26 -30.42
CA VAL A 101 -15.23 9.08 -31.64
C VAL A 101 -14.09 8.59 -32.52
N ASN A 102 -13.06 8.02 -31.91
CA ASN A 102 -11.94 7.43 -32.62
C ASN A 102 -11.95 5.93 -32.28
N GLU A 103 -11.89 5.04 -33.27
CA GLU A 103 -11.54 3.61 -33.10
C GLU A 103 -10.07 3.45 -32.62
N VAL A 104 -9.60 4.38 -31.78
CA VAL A 104 -8.27 4.46 -31.21
C VAL A 104 -8.31 3.65 -29.94
N SER A 105 -7.35 2.72 -29.83
CA SER A 105 -7.26 1.83 -28.69
C SER A 105 -7.07 2.66 -27.43
N ILE A 106 -7.75 2.28 -26.34
CA ILE A 106 -7.53 2.88 -25.01
C ILE A 106 -6.03 2.87 -24.65
N GLN A 107 -5.27 1.92 -25.19
CA GLN A 107 -3.81 1.83 -25.02
C GLN A 107 -3.05 3.00 -25.66
N GLU A 108 -3.44 3.44 -26.86
CA GLU A 108 -2.79 4.57 -27.56
C GLU A 108 -3.04 5.89 -26.81
N LEU A 109 -4.27 6.09 -26.30
CA LEU A 109 -4.61 7.25 -25.47
C LEU A 109 -3.85 7.24 -24.12
N LEU A 110 -3.60 6.05 -23.56
CA LEU A 110 -2.84 5.91 -22.31
C LEU A 110 -1.36 6.21 -22.51
N GLU A 111 -0.77 5.77 -23.63
CA GLU A 111 0.61 6.08 -24.00
C GLU A 111 0.81 7.58 -24.22
N GLU A 112 -0.08 8.23 -24.97
CA GLU A 112 -0.01 9.68 -25.22
C GLU A 112 -0.18 10.50 -23.92
N ALA A 113 -1.08 10.07 -23.03
CA ALA A 113 -1.27 10.70 -21.72
C ALA A 113 -0.04 10.54 -20.80
N LEU A 114 0.61 9.37 -20.84
CA LEU A 114 1.85 9.11 -20.09
C LEU A 114 3.00 9.99 -20.60
N GLU A 115 3.17 10.12 -21.92
CA GLU A 115 4.19 10.99 -22.51
C GLU A 115 4.01 12.45 -22.11
N LEU A 116 2.77 12.96 -22.13
CA LEU A 116 2.45 14.32 -21.69
C LEU A 116 2.75 14.52 -20.20
N LEU A 117 2.40 13.55 -19.35
CA LEU A 117 2.73 13.58 -17.92
C LEU A 117 4.23 13.58 -17.67
N PHE A 118 4.99 12.72 -18.37
CA PHE A 118 6.44 12.68 -18.29
C PHE A 118 7.07 13.99 -18.74
N HIS A 119 6.54 14.61 -19.80
CA HIS A 119 7.04 15.88 -20.30
C HIS A 119 6.73 17.05 -19.35
N GLU A 120 5.53 17.12 -18.77
CA GLU A 120 5.21 18.10 -17.72
C GLU A 120 6.08 17.91 -16.47
N TYR A 121 6.29 16.67 -16.05
CA TYR A 121 7.15 16.35 -14.93
C TYR A 121 8.61 16.75 -15.21
N ALA A 122 9.11 16.46 -16.41
CA ALA A 122 10.45 16.85 -16.84
C ALA A 122 10.62 18.37 -16.91
N LYS A 123 9.62 19.11 -17.40
CA LYS A 123 9.60 20.59 -17.36
C LYS A 123 9.67 21.10 -15.92
N LYS A 124 8.84 20.56 -15.04
CA LYS A 124 8.79 20.94 -13.62
C LYS A 124 10.10 20.65 -12.90
N MET A 125 10.78 19.55 -13.23
CA MET A 125 12.09 19.18 -12.69
C MET A 125 13.25 20.00 -13.27
N LYS A 126 13.12 20.51 -14.50
CA LYS A 126 14.14 21.33 -15.18
C LYS A 126 14.03 22.83 -14.90
N GLY A 127 13.01 23.28 -14.17
CA GLY A 127 12.88 24.68 -13.76
C GLY A 127 12.81 25.67 -14.93
N ILE A 128 12.14 25.29 -16.03
CA ILE A 128 11.78 26.17 -17.15
C ILE A 128 10.27 26.39 -17.12
#